data_AF-N9FEF5-F1
#
_entry.id   AF-N9FEF5-F1
#
_cell.length_a   1.000
_cell.length_b   1.000
_cell.length_c   1.000
_cell.angle_alpha   90.00
_cell.angle_beta   90.00
_cell.angle_gamma   90.00
#
_symmetry.space_group_name_H-M   'P 1'
#
loop_
_entity.id
_entity.type
_entity.pdbx_description
1 polymer ?
#
loop_
_entity_poly.entity_id
_entity_poly.type
_entity_poly.pdbx_seq_one_letter_code
_entity_poly.pdbx_strand_id
1 'polypeptide(L)' 'MNIIHQLKNKLLQQNIKLNKPATWQQILAFEYKYQVKLSSILSAYFLDFNGIADGDMDENYFYICFFGRISVC' A
#
# COMPACT_ATOMS: atom_id res chain seq x y z
N MET A 1 11.36 -9.63 12.63
CA MET A 1 11.10 -8.32 11.98
C MET A 1 10.05 -8.55 10.89
N ASN A 2 8.97 -7.75 10.83
CA ASN A 2 7.83 -7.96 9.92
C ASN A 2 8.25 -7.73 8.46
N ILE A 3 7.83 -8.62 7.54
CA ILE A 3 8.10 -8.52 6.09
C ILE A 3 7.65 -7.17 5.50
N ILE A 4 6.56 -6.60 6.03
CA ILE A 4 6.04 -5.29 5.62
C ILE A 4 7.04 -4.18 5.95
N HIS A 5 7.62 -4.19 7.16
CA HIS A 5 8.64 -3.22 7.55
C HIS A 5 9.94 -3.37 6.73
N GLN A 6 10.33 -4.61 6.41
CA GLN A 6 11.50 -4.84 5.56
C GLN A 6 11.28 -4.28 4.15
N LEU A 7 10.08 -4.47 3.58
CA LEU A 7 9.70 -3.91 2.30
C LEU A 7 9.73 -2.38 2.33
N LYS A 8 9.06 -1.75 3.31
CA LYS A 8 9.06 -0.29 3.51
C LYS A 8 10.48 0.27 3.57
N ASN A 9 11.34 -0.33 4.38
CA ASN A 9 12.72 0.11 4.54
C ASN A 9 13.51 -0.02 3.25
N LYS A 10 13.35 -1.11 2.49
CA LYS A 10 14.02 -1.29 1.21
C LYS A 10 13.59 -0.23 0.19
N LEU A 11 12.30 0.10 0.13
CA LEU A 11 11.79 1.14 -0.77
C LEU A 11 12.34 2.53 -0.39
N LEU A 12 12.40 2.85 0.90
CA LEU A 12 12.99 4.10 1.38
C LEU A 12 14.49 4.18 1.07
N GLN A 13 15.24 3.08 1.19
CA GLN A 13 16.66 3.02 0.82
C GLN A 13 16.90 3.26 -0.67
N GLN A 14 15.92 2.95 -1.51
CA GLN A 14 15.94 3.21 -2.95
C GLN A 14 15.48 4.65 -3.30
N ASN A 15 15.30 5.52 -2.29
CA ASN A 15 14.74 6.87 -2.44
C ASN A 15 13.34 6.90 -3.09
N ILE A 16 12.59 5.81 -2.99
CA ILE A 16 11.23 5.74 -3.51
C ILE A 16 10.31 6.47 -2.53
N LYS A 17 9.58 7.47 -3.05
CA LYS A 17 8.57 8.17 -2.25
C LYS A 17 7.39 7.25 -1.98
N LEU A 18 7.03 7.11 -0.71
CA LEU A 18 5.88 6.33 -0.27
C LEU A 18 4.67 7.24 -0.07
N ASN A 19 3.47 6.73 -0.33
CA ASN A 19 2.24 7.41 0.09
C ASN A 19 2.09 7.36 1.61
N LYS A 20 1.36 8.35 2.13
CA LYS A 20 0.92 8.31 3.53
C LYS A 20 0.15 7.01 3.79
N PRO A 21 0.32 6.40 4.97
CA PRO A 21 -0.45 5.21 5.32
C PRO A 21 -1.96 5.47 5.26
N ALA A 22 -2.71 4.44 4.92
CA ALA A 22 -4.16 4.49 4.98
C ALA A 22 -4.64 4.46 6.44
N THR A 23 -5.80 5.04 6.70
CA THR A 23 -6.48 4.88 7.99
C THR A 23 -7.39 3.66 7.98
N TRP A 24 -7.76 3.16 9.16
CA TRP A 24 -8.78 2.11 9.29
C TRP A 24 -10.10 2.49 8.63
N GLN A 25 -10.52 3.75 8.73
CA GLN A 25 -11.74 4.24 8.08
C GLN A 25 -11.64 4.14 6.55
N GLN A 26 -10.48 4.45 5.98
CA GLN A 26 -10.26 4.34 4.54
C GLN A 26 -10.27 2.88 4.08
N ILE A 27 -9.68 1.97 4.87
CA ILE A 27 -9.75 0.52 4.63
C ILE A 27 -11.21 0.04 4.64
N LEU A 28 -11.99 0.39 5.66
CA LEU A 28 -13.40 0.00 5.75
C LEU A 28 -14.23 0.56 4.58
N ALA A 29 -13.98 1.82 4.19
CA ALA A 29 -14.65 2.44 3.05
C ALA A 29 -14.31 1.73 1.73
N PHE A 30 -13.06 1.27 1.56
CA PHE A 30 -12.64 0.50 0.39
C PHE A 30 -13.31 -0.88 0.34
N GLU A 31 -13.28 -1.62 1.45
CA GLU A 31 -13.94 -2.92 1.57
C GLU A 31 -15.44 -2.83 1.24
N TYR A 32 -16.11 -1.81 1.78
CA TYR A 32 -17.51 -1.53 1.49
C TYR A 32 -17.74 -1.16 0.03
N LYS A 33 -16.96 -0.23 -0.53
CA LYS A 33 -17.14 0.23 -1.92
C LYS A 33 -17.00 -0.90 -2.94
N TYR A 34 -16.00 -1.77 -2.75
CA TYR A 34 -15.68 -2.84 -3.69
C TYR A 34 -16.27 -4.19 -3.30
N GLN A 35 -16.99 -4.28 -2.17
CA GLN A 35 -17.59 -5.51 -1.65
C GLN A 35 -16.55 -6.64 -1.49
N VAL A 36 -15.35 -6.27 -1.04
CA VAL A 36 -14.24 -7.20 -0.77
C VAL A 36 -13.84 -7.11 0.69
N LYS A 37 -13.16 -8.14 1.19
CA LYS A 37 -12.53 -8.12 2.51
C LYS A 37 -11.03 -8.31 2.34
N LEU A 38 -10.25 -7.34 2.82
CA LEU A 38 -8.80 -7.41 2.80
C LEU A 38 -8.33 -8.46 3.80
N SER A 39 -7.31 -9.21 3.40
CA SER A 39 -6.62 -10.11 4.32
C SER A 39 -5.84 -9.29 5.36
N SER A 40 -5.60 -9.86 6.54
CA SER A 40 -4.91 -9.16 7.64
C SER A 40 -3.54 -8.62 7.24
N ILE A 41 -2.82 -9.30 6.34
CA ILE A 41 -1.52 -8.84 5.83
C ILE A 41 -1.65 -7.63 4.90
N LEU A 42 -2.71 -7.55 4.09
CA LEU A 42 -2.97 -6.40 3.23
C LEU A 42 -3.43 -5.21 4.06
N SER A 43 -4.31 -5.41 5.04
CA SER A 43 -4.68 -4.33 5.97
C SER A 43 -3.45 -3.79 6.70
N ALA A 44 -2.58 -4.67 7.22
CA ALA A 44 -1.33 -4.26 7.86
C ALA A 44 -0.39 -3.51 6.91
N TYR A 45 -0.34 -3.92 5.63
CA TYR A 45 0.44 -3.23 4.60
C TYR A 45 -0.07 -1.79 4.42
N PHE A 46 -1.37 -1.61 4.16
CA PHE A 46 -1.94 -0.28 3.92
C PHE A 46 -1.85 0.64 5.14
N LEU A 47 -1.94 0.08 6.37
CA LEU A 47 -1.78 0.82 7.61
C LEU A 47 -0.32 1.25 7.87
N ASP A 48 0.67 0.57 7.30
CA ASP A 48 2.08 0.95 7.44
C ASP A 48 2.55 1.88 6.31
N PHE A 49 2.11 1.65 5.08
CA PHE A 49 2.28 2.56 3.93
C PHE A 49 1.32 2.22 2.78
N ASN A 50 0.75 3.23 2.12
CA ASN A 50 -0.27 3.03 1.07
C ASN A 50 0.36 2.94 -0.33
N GLY A 51 1.41 2.12 -0.48
CA GLY A 51 2.18 2.00 -1.72
C GLY A 51 3.06 3.22 -2.04
N ILE A 52 3.47 3.35 -3.31
CA ILE A 52 4.41 4.37 -3.79
C ILE A 52 3.69 5.61 -4.35
N ALA A 53 4.28 6.79 -4.18
CA ALA A 53 3.69 8.08 -4.53
C ALA A 53 3.90 8.51 -5.98
N ASP A 54 5.06 8.19 -6.56
CA ASP A 54 5.36 8.45 -7.97
C ASP A 54 5.10 7.17 -8.77
N GLY A 55 4.07 7.21 -9.61
CA GLY A 55 3.59 6.10 -10.43
C GLY A 55 4.27 6.03 -11.79
N ASP A 56 5.54 6.43 -11.90
CA ASP A 56 6.33 6.06 -13.07
C ASP A 56 6.55 4.55 -12.98
N MET A 57 5.85 3.83 -13.86
CA MET A 57 5.92 2.39 -14.03
C MET A 57 7.27 2.03 -14.68
N ASP A 58 8.35 2.20 -13.93
CA ASP A 58 9.68 1.78 -14.35
C ASP A 58 9.76 0.25 -14.27
N GLU A 59 10.24 -0.35 -15.36
CA GLU A 59 10.26 -1.78 -15.68
C GLU A 59 11.02 -2.62 -14.63
N ASN A 60 11.79 -1.96 -13.76
CA ASN A 60 12.70 -2.55 -12.80
C ASN A 60 12.10 -2.86 -11.41
N TYR A 61 10.83 -2.51 -11.16
CA TYR A 61 10.20 -2.73 -9.85
C TYR A 61 9.22 -3.91 -9.88
N PHE A 62 9.33 -4.79 -8.87
CA PHE A 62 8.30 -5.77 -8.56
C PHE A 62 7.06 -5.04 -8.02
N TYR A 63 6.17 -4.66 -8.91
CA TYR A 63 4.84 -4.18 -8.55
C TYR A 63 4.00 -5.38 -8.12
N ILE A 64 3.68 -5.47 -6.83
CA ILE A 64 2.53 -6.27 -6.43
C ILE A 64 1.31 -5.51 -6.97
N CYS A 65 0.75 -5.98 -8.09
CA CYS A 65 -0.50 -5.52 -8.67
C CYS A 65 -1.70 -5.80 -7.75
N PHE A 66 -1.70 -5.30 -6.52
CA PHE A 66 -2.95 -4.98 -5.84
C PHE A 66 -3.35 -3.60 -6.35
N PHE A 67 -4.21 -3.62 -7.37
CA PHE A 67 -4.89 -2.46 -7.92
C PHE A 67 -5.41 -1.55 -6.79
N GLY A 68 -5.03 -0.28 -6.83
CA GLY A 68 -5.68 0.78 -6.07
C GLY A 68 -4.93 1.21 -4.82
N ARG A 69 -4.45 2.45 -4.84
CA ARG A 69 -4.30 3.21 -3.60
C ARG A 69 -5.67 3.22 -2.91
N ILE A 70 -5.69 3.03 -1.60
CA ILE A 70 -6.93 3.29 -0.85
C ILE A 70 -7.11 4.81 -0.81
N SER A 71 -8.00 5.31 -1.66
CA SER A 71 -8.43 6.71 -1.71
C SER A 71 -9.94 6.75 -1.63
N VAL A 72 -10.46 7.41 -0.60
CA VAL A 72 -11.88 7.70 -0.46
C VAL A 72 -12.06 9.08 -1.08
N CYS A 73 -12.63 9.12 -2.28
CA CYS A 73 -13.14 10.38 -2.83
C CYS A 73 -14.32 10.86 -2.00
#